data_AF-A0A852UWB4-F1
#
_entry.id   AF-A0A852UWB4-F1
#
_cell.length_a   1.000
_cell.length_b   1.000
_cell.length_c   1.000
_cell.angle_alpha   90.00
_cell.angle_beta   90.00
_cell.angle_gamma   90.00
#
_symmetry.space_group_name_H-M   'P 1'
#
loop_
_entity.id
_entity.type
_entity.pdbx_description
1 polymer ?
#
loop_
_entity_poly.entity_id
_entity_poly.type
_entity_poly.pdbx_seq_one_letter_code
_entity_poly.pdbx_strand_id
1 'polypeptide(L)'
;MNLDQARAIAEEYFNGVRRPGSTVEIRLHGFGGGYVAWAVEPEPDDPGVLPDTVGGGCVVIDKYTGELALRPLLHPEAVAEQWPGPRLR
;
A
#
# COMPACT_ATOMS: atom_id res chain seq x y z
N MET A 1 8.26 -14.37 -0.94
CA MET A 1 8.31 -13.21 -0.01
C MET A 1 7.42 -13.45 1.20
N ASN A 2 7.88 -13.09 2.40
CA ASN A 2 7.09 -13.14 3.64
C ASN A 2 6.54 -11.74 4.02
N LEU A 3 5.76 -11.67 5.11
CA LEU A 3 5.11 -10.43 5.55
C LEU A 3 6.12 -9.32 5.92
N ASP A 4 7.24 -9.67 6.54
CA ASP A 4 8.25 -8.69 6.97
C ASP A 4 8.97 -8.08 5.78
N GLN A 5 9.30 -8.89 4.77
CA GLN A 5 9.86 -8.41 3.50
C GLN A 5 8.87 -7.51 2.77
N ALA A 6 7.59 -7.88 2.71
CA ALA A 6 6.55 -7.04 2.09
C ALA A 6 6.39 -5.71 2.83
N ARG A 7 6.46 -5.73 4.17
CA ARG A 7 6.43 -4.51 4.99
C ARG A 7 7.63 -3.61 4.71
N ALA A 8 8.84 -4.16 4.65
CA ALA A 8 10.03 -3.39 4.32
C ALA A 8 9.93 -2.70 2.95
N ILE A 9 9.40 -3.41 1.94
CA ILE A 9 9.16 -2.82 0.61
C ILE A 9 8.11 -1.71 0.67
N ALA A 10 7.01 -1.92 1.41
CA ALA A 10 5.97 -0.92 1.55
C ALA A 10 6.47 0.34 2.29
N GLU A 11 7.23 0.15 3.36
CA GLU A 11 7.87 1.24 4.11
C GLU A 11 8.82 2.05 3.22
N GLU A 12 9.67 1.38 2.44
CA GLU A 12 10.55 2.08 1.49
C GLU A 12 9.74 2.88 0.46
N TYR A 13 8.68 2.29 -0.09
CA TYR A 13 7.84 2.96 -1.09
C TYR A 13 7.12 4.19 -0.54
N PHE A 14 6.46 4.08 0.62
CA PHE A 14 5.64 5.16 1.17
C PHE A 14 6.42 6.17 2.02
N ASN A 15 7.44 5.71 2.75
CA ASN A 15 8.16 6.49 3.75
C ASN A 15 9.62 6.79 3.35
N GLY A 16 10.23 6.05 2.41
CA GLY A 16 11.63 6.25 2.00
C GLY A 16 11.96 7.64 1.43
N VAL A 17 10.96 8.33 0.86
CA VAL A 17 11.10 9.70 0.31
C VAL A 17 10.53 10.79 1.24
N ARG A 18 9.93 10.41 2.36
CA ARG A 18 9.33 11.37 3.31
C ARG A 18 10.41 11.96 4.22
N ARG A 19 10.13 13.15 4.76
CA ARG A 19 11.04 13.79 5.72
C ARG A 19 11.04 13.00 7.04
N PRO A 20 12.17 12.98 7.77
CA PRO A 20 12.20 12.45 9.13
C PRO A 20 11.11 13.12 9.99
N GLY A 21 10.30 12.31 10.68
CA GLY A 21 9.18 12.77 11.51
C GLY A 21 7.86 12.99 10.77
N SER A 22 7.79 12.79 9.45
CA SER A 22 6.55 12.87 8.66
C SER A 22 6.14 11.52 8.05
N THR A 23 6.61 10.41 8.62
CA THR A 23 6.26 9.05 8.19
C THR A 23 4.81 8.73 8.52
N VAL A 24 4.17 7.93 7.67
CA VAL A 24 2.79 7.48 7.85
C VAL A 24 2.75 6.00 8.25
N GLU A 25 1.70 5.60 8.96
CA GLU A 25 1.46 4.18 9.26
C GLU A 25 1.15 3.44 7.96
N ILE A 26 1.79 2.29 7.73
CA ILE A 26 1.52 1.45 6.56
C ILE A 26 0.78 0.19 6.99
N ARG A 27 -0.36 -0.06 6.35
CA ARG A 27 -1.12 -1.30 6.53
C ARG A 27 -0.94 -2.22 5.34
N LEU A 28 -1.01 -3.52 5.62
CA LEU A 28 -0.87 -4.58 4.65
C LEU A 28 -2.04 -5.57 4.76
N HIS A 29 -2.50 -6.05 3.61
CA HIS A 29 -3.43 -7.17 3.48
C HIS A 29 -2.78 -8.23 2.60
N GLY A 30 -2.54 -9.42 3.15
CA GLY A 30 -1.94 -10.55 2.43
C GLY A 30 -2.98 -11.38 1.69
N PHE A 31 -2.66 -11.81 0.47
CA PHE A 31 -3.49 -12.71 -0.33
C PHE A 31 -2.63 -13.73 -1.09
N GLY A 32 -3.25 -14.65 -1.82
CA GLY A 32 -2.56 -15.76 -2.48
C GLY A 32 -1.43 -15.33 -3.42
N GLY A 33 -1.56 -14.18 -4.09
CA GLY A 33 -0.59 -13.66 -5.07
C GLY A 33 0.38 -12.60 -4.54
N GLY A 34 0.18 -12.08 -3.33
CA GLY A 34 0.89 -10.86 -2.93
C GLY A 34 0.39 -10.22 -1.66
N TYR A 35 0.69 -8.93 -1.54
CA TYR A 35 0.23 -8.07 -0.46
C TYR A 35 -0.30 -6.77 -1.06
N VAL A 36 -1.47 -6.31 -0.61
CA VAL A 36 -1.94 -4.95 -0.85
C VAL A 36 -1.40 -4.08 0.29
N ALA A 37 -0.74 -2.97 0.00
CA ALA A 37 -0.24 -2.03 0.98
C ALA A 37 -0.74 -0.61 0.72
N TRP A 38 -1.10 0.09 1.79
CA TRP A 38 -1.59 1.46 1.74
C TRP A 38 -1.13 2.24 2.98
N ALA A 39 -0.96 3.55 2.80
CA ALA A 39 -0.76 4.47 3.90
C ALA A 39 -2.08 4.73 4.63
N VAL A 40 -2.02 4.77 5.95
CA VAL A 40 -3.10 5.25 6.81
C VAL A 40 -2.77 6.68 7.17
N GLU A 41 -3.65 7.60 6.78
CA GLU A 41 -3.56 8.97 7.25
C GLU A 41 -4.08 9.07 8.67
N PRO A 42 -3.46 9.90 9.52
CA PRO A 42 -4.02 10.24 10.81
C PRO A 42 -5.39 10.89 10.59
N GLU A 43 -6.34 10.53 11.44
CA GLU A 43 -7.65 11.16 11.43
C GLU A 43 -7.48 12.67 11.70
N PRO A 44 -8.02 13.57 10.86
CA PRO A 44 -7.81 14.99 11.03
C PRO A 44 -8.46 15.47 12.34
N ASP A 45 -7.75 16.32 13.08
CA ASP A 45 -8.27 16.93 14.32
C ASP A 45 -9.53 17.76 14.08
N ASP A 46 -9.69 18.30 12.85
CA ASP A 46 -10.87 19.05 12.41
C ASP A 46 -11.66 18.24 11.36
N PRO A 47 -12.89 17.78 11.67
CA PRO A 47 -13.74 17.04 10.72
C PRO A 47 -14.24 17.88 9.54
N GLY A 48 -14.04 19.21 9.55
CA GLY A 48 -14.28 20.09 8.42
C GLY A 48 -13.18 20.07 7.35
N VAL A 49 -12.02 19.47 7.66
CA VAL A 49 -10.91 19.30 6.71
C VAL A 49 -11.14 18.05 5.89
N LEU A 50 -11.05 18.18 4.56
CA LEU A 50 -11.12 17.03 3.68
C LEU A 50 -9.90 16.12 3.90
N PRO A 51 -10.07 14.79 3.87
CA PRO A 51 -8.93 13.87 3.89
C PRO A 51 -8.03 14.13 2.68
N ASP A 52 -6.71 14.17 2.91
CA ASP A 52 -5.72 14.24 1.82
C ASP A 52 -5.75 12.96 0.93
N THR A 53 -6.34 11.89 1.46
CA THR A 53 -6.52 10.59 0.82
C THR A 53 -7.57 10.53 -0.28
N VAL A 54 -8.32 11.61 -0.57
CA VAL A 54 -9.23 11.62 -1.73
C VAL A 54 -8.43 11.49 -3.02
N GLY A 55 -8.56 10.34 -3.69
CA GLY A 55 -7.74 9.99 -4.86
C GLY A 55 -6.41 9.32 -4.52
N GLY A 56 -6.21 8.90 -3.27
CA GLY A 56 -5.05 8.13 -2.83
C GLY A 56 -4.89 6.79 -3.58
N GLY A 57 -3.66 6.28 -3.59
CA GLY A 57 -3.31 5.00 -4.19
C GLY A 57 -2.91 3.96 -3.17
N CYS A 58 -3.06 2.69 -3.53
CA CYS A 58 -2.39 1.58 -2.86
C CYS A 58 -1.44 0.89 -3.84
N VAL A 59 -0.51 0.10 -3.31
CA VAL A 59 0.36 -0.77 -4.12
C VAL A 59 0.02 -2.23 -3.89
N VAL A 60 0.08 -3.02 -4.94
CA VAL A 60 0.17 -4.48 -4.83
C VAL A 60 1.63 -4.88 -4.96
N ILE A 61 2.12 -5.67 -4.00
CA ILE A 61 3.46 -6.25 -3.98
C ILE A 61 3.35 -7.72 -4.37
N ASP A 62 3.91 -8.08 -5.52
CA ASP A 62 3.93 -9.48 -5.98
C ASP A 62 4.80 -10.33 -5.05
N LYS A 63 4.27 -11.44 -4.50
CA LYS A 63 5.01 -12.25 -3.52
C LYS A 63 6.18 -13.05 -4.10
N TYR A 64 6.21 -13.24 -5.41
CA TYR A 64 7.22 -14.03 -6.13
C TYR A 64 8.37 -13.14 -6.61
N THR A 65 8.07 -11.93 -7.07
CA THR A 65 9.07 -11.02 -7.65
C THR A 65 9.42 -9.81 -6.77
N GLY A 66 8.52 -9.41 -5.87
CA GLY A 66 8.64 -8.14 -5.13
C GLY A 66 8.31 -6.91 -5.97
N GLU A 67 7.86 -7.06 -7.22
CA GLU A 67 7.46 -5.93 -8.06
C GLU A 67 6.21 -5.22 -7.51
N LEU A 68 6.14 -3.91 -7.74
CA LEU A 68 5.03 -3.05 -7.33
C LEU A 68 4.07 -2.78 -8.50
N ALA A 69 2.78 -2.83 -8.21
CA ALA A 69 1.73 -2.37 -9.11
C ALA A 69 0.86 -1.32 -8.42
N LEU A 70 0.82 -0.11 -8.97
CA LEU A 70 -0.03 0.99 -8.49
C LEU A 70 -1.50 0.69 -8.79
N ARG A 71 -2.37 0.93 -7.80
CA ARG A 71 -3.82 0.72 -7.89
C ARG A 71 -4.57 1.87 -7.19
N PRO A 72 -5.80 2.16 -7.60
CA PRO A 72 -6.68 3.03 -6.83
C PRO A 72 -6.87 2.49 -5.41
N LEU A 73 -6.94 3.37 -4.42
CA LEU A 73 -7.24 2.99 -3.04
C LEU A 73 -8.71 2.53 -2.92
N LEU A 74 -8.92 1.22 -3.06
CA LEU A 74 -10.17 0.53 -2.80
C LEU A 74 -10.03 -0.34 -1.54
N HIS A 75 -11.11 -1.00 -1.14
CA HIS A 75 -11.02 -2.05 -0.11
C HIS A 75 -9.96 -3.09 -0.51
N PRO A 76 -9.04 -3.50 0.38
CA PRO A 76 -7.89 -4.31 0.01
C PRO A 76 -8.27 -5.66 -0.60
N GLU A 77 -9.38 -6.26 -0.18
CA GLU A 77 -9.90 -7.50 -0.78
C GLU A 77 -10.31 -7.28 -2.25
N ALA A 78 -10.98 -6.17 -2.55
CA ALA A 78 -11.36 -5.84 -3.93
C ALA A 78 -10.14 -5.59 -4.81
N VAL A 79 -9.05 -5.03 -4.26
CA VAL A 79 -7.78 -4.87 -4.99
C VAL A 79 -7.13 -6.23 -5.24
N ALA A 80 -7.15 -7.12 -4.25
CA ALA A 80 -6.62 -8.48 -4.37
C ALA A 80 -7.39 -9.33 -5.40
N GLU A 81 -8.72 -9.23 -5.43
CA GLU A 81 -9.56 -9.91 -6.42
C GLU A 81 -9.26 -9.47 -7.86
N GLN A 82 -8.89 -8.20 -8.04
CA GLN A 82 -8.52 -7.65 -9.36
C GLN A 82 -7.03 -7.87 -9.71
N TRP A 83 -6.30 -8.72 -8.98
CA TRP A 83 -4.91 -9.03 -9.29
C TRP A 83 -4.83 -9.99 -10.49
N PRO A 84 -4.25 -9.58 -11.63
CA PRO A 84 -4.18 -10.43 -12.82
C PRO A 84 -3.12 -11.54 -12.72
N GLY A 85 -2.39 -11.61 -11.61
CA GLY A 85 -1.20 -12.45 -11.46
C GLY A 85 0.10 -11.71 -11.77
N PRO A 86 1.24 -12.38 -11.61
CA PRO A 86 2.55 -11.81 -11.90
C PRO A 86 2.64 -11.34 -13.35
N ARG A 87 3.23 -10.16 -13.58
CA ARG A 87 3.64 -9.80 -14.92
C ARG A 87 4.85 -10.65 -15.30
N LEU A 88 4.65 -11.60 -16.20
CA LEU A 88 5.76 -12.29 -16.85
C LEU A 88 6.47 -11.26 -17.76
N ARG A 89 7.71 -10.91 -17.42
CA ARG A 89 8.62 -10.17 -18.30
C ARG A 89 9.40 -11.14 -19.18
#